data_AF-A0A0F0GQN2-F1
#
_entry.id   AF-A0A0F0GQN2-F1
#
_cell.length_a   1.000
_cell.length_b   1.000
_cell.length_c   1.000
_cell.angle_alpha   90.00
_cell.angle_beta   90.00
_cell.angle_gamma   90.00
#
_symmetry.space_group_name_H-M   'P 1'
#
loop_
_entity.id
_entity.type
_entity.pdbx_description
1 polymer ?
#
loop_
_entity_poly.entity_id
_entity_poly.type
_entity_poly.pdbx_seq_one_letter_code
_entity_poly.pdbx_strand_id
1 'polypeptide(L)' 'MTEPGRVLFADDGALIRGALAALLALEDAIVVVAQAASGPEALAMAEAHRPDVAVLD' A
#
# COMPACT_ATOMS: atom_id res chain seq x y z
N MET A 1 -21.40 -2.72 8.40
CA MET A 1 -20.28 -1.82 8.03
C MET A 1 -19.18 -2.73 7.51
N THR A 2 -18.70 -2.52 6.28
CA THR A 2 -17.64 -3.34 5.67
C THR A 2 -16.31 -2.97 6.33
N GLU A 3 -15.44 -3.94 6.57
CA GLU A 3 -14.09 -3.66 7.06
C GLU A 3 -13.28 -2.90 6.00
N PRO A 4 -12.37 -1.99 6.41
CA PRO A 4 -11.54 -1.22 5.49
C PRO A 4 -10.61 -2.13 4.69
N GLY A 5 -10.48 -1.87 3.39
CA GLY A 5 -9.65 -2.67 2.48
C GLY A 5 -8.16 -2.48 2.76
N ARG A 6 -7.43 -3.58 2.92
CA ARG A 6 -6.00 -3.57 3.22
C ARG A 6 -5.19 -3.48 1.93
N VAL A 7 -4.44 -2.41 1.77
CA VAL A 7 -3.71 -2.11 0.53
C VAL A 7 -2.21 -2.13 0.76
N LEU A 8 -1.49 -2.81 -0.15
CA LEU A 8 -0.05 -2.62 -0.35
C LEU A 8 0.14 -1.69 -1.55
N PHE A 9 1.01 -0.68 -1.39
CA PHE A 9 1.35 0.24 -2.47
C PHE A 9 2.85 0.14 -2.82
N ALA A 10 3.18 -0.12 -4.08
CA ALA A 10 4.55 -0.23 -4.56
C ALA A 10 4.82 0.72 -5.73
N ASP A 11 5.84 1.57 -5.57
CA ASP A 11 6.24 2.62 -6.52
C ASP A 11 7.68 3.00 -6.21
N ASP A 12 8.56 3.16 -7.20
CA ASP A 12 9.98 3.47 -6.96
C ASP A 12 10.24 4.95 -6.59
N GLY A 13 9.27 5.83 -6.85
CA GLY A 13 9.25 7.25 -6.53
C GLY A 13 8.89 7.52 -5.07
N ALA A 14 9.90 7.80 -4.25
CA ALA A 14 9.70 8.09 -2.82
C ALA A 14 8.72 9.25 -2.54
N LEU A 15 8.72 10.29 -3.39
CA LEU A 15 7.82 11.44 -3.25
C LEU A 15 6.35 11.04 -3.47
N ILE A 16 6.07 10.35 -4.58
CA ILE A 16 4.70 9.99 -4.94
C ILE A 16 4.14 8.94 -3.99
N ARG A 17 4.97 7.95 -3.60
CA ARG A 17 4.64 6.95 -2.59
C ARG A 17 4.25 7.58 -1.25
N GLY A 18 5.02 8.55 -0.77
CA GLY A 18 4.71 9.30 0.45
C GLY A 18 3.44 10.13 0.33
N ALA A 19 3.24 10.83 -0.79
CA ALA A 19 2.07 11.67 -1.03
C ALA A 19 0.78 10.83 -1.11
N LEU A 20 0.80 9.70 -1.83
CA LEU A 20 -0.34 8.80 -1.93
C LEU A 20 -0.66 8.14 -0.59
N ALA A 21 0.33 7.71 0.17
CA ALA A 21 0.11 7.18 1.52
C ALA A 21 -0.56 8.20 2.44
N ALA A 22 -0.14 9.47 2.39
CA ALA A 22 -0.76 10.55 3.17
C ALA A 22 -2.20 10.85 2.73
N LEU A 23 -2.49 10.81 1.42
CA LEU A 23 -3.84 10.99 0.89
C LEU A 23 -4.76 9.82 1.28
N LEU A 24 -4.30 8.58 1.12
CA LEU A 24 -5.08 7.38 1.46
C LEU A 24 -5.35 7.26 2.96
N ALA A 25 -4.48 7.82 3.81
CA ALA A 25 -4.71 7.86 5.25
C ALA A 25 -5.91 8.75 5.67
N LEU A 26 -6.45 9.55 4.76
CA LEU A 26 -7.67 10.35 4.98
C LEU A 26 -8.96 9.57 4.68
N GLU A 27 -8.86 8.39 4.06
CA GLU A 27 -10.01 7.59 3.64
C GLU A 27 -10.32 6.46 4.63
N ASP A 28 -11.50 6.50 5.25
CA ASP A 28 -11.92 5.50 6.25
C ASP A 28 -12.12 4.09 5.66
N ALA A 29 -12.28 3.98 4.34
CA ALA A 29 -12.52 2.72 3.65
C ALA A 29 -11.23 1.96 3.28
N ILE A 30 -10.05 2.58 3.42
CA ILE A 30 -8.78 2.03 2.96
C ILE A 30 -7.74 2.14 4.08
N VAL A 31 -6.95 1.08 4.24
CA VAL A 31 -5.77 1.10 5.10
C VAL A 31 -4.55 0.64 4.33
N VAL A 32 -3.55 1.52 4.23
CA VAL A 32 -2.24 1.15 3.65
C VAL A 32 -1.48 0.33 4.69
N VAL A 33 -1.39 -0.97 4.47
CA VAL A 33 -0.75 -1.91 5.40
C VAL A 33 0.74 -2.11 5.13
N ALA A 34 1.19 -1.76 3.92
CA ALA A 34 2.60 -1.82 3.56
C ALA A 34 2.90 -0.90 2.36
N GLN A 35 4.16 -0.51 2.24
CA GLN A 35 4.70 0.24 1.12
C GLN A 35 5.99 -0.45 0.63
N ALA A 36 6.27 -0.37 -0.66
CA ALA A 36 7.49 -0.90 -1.25
C ALA A 36 8.06 0.05 -2.32
N ALA A 37 9.37 0.05 -2.49
CA ALA A 37 10.08 0.84 -3.51
C ALA A 37 10.56 -0.03 -4.70
N SER A 38 10.27 -1.33 -4.70
CA SER A 38 10.68 -2.26 -5.76
C SER A 38 9.80 -3.51 -5.78
N GLY A 39 9.83 -4.26 -6.90
CA GLY A 39 9.12 -5.54 -7.03
C GLY A 39 9.51 -6.59 -5.97
N PRO A 40 10.81 -6.85 -5.70
CA PRO A 40 11.20 -7.81 -4.67
C PRO A 40 10.73 -7.40 -3.27
N GLU A 41 10.79 -6.11 -2.94
CA GLU A 41 10.27 -5.59 -1.68
C GLU A 41 8.74 -5.73 -1.63
N ALA A 42 8.03 -5.44 -2.72
CA ALA A 42 6.59 -5.61 -2.80
C ALA A 42 6.18 -7.07 -2.55
N LEU A 43 6.91 -8.04 -3.10
CA LEU A 43 6.66 -9.45 -2.86
C LEU A 43 6.85 -9.81 -1.37
N ALA A 44 7.98 -9.40 -0.78
CA ALA A 44 8.25 -9.62 0.63
C ALA A 44 7.18 -8.96 1.53
N MET A 45 6.75 -7.75 1.19
CA MET A 45 5.70 -7.03 1.92
C MET A 45 4.32 -7.69 1.76
N ALA A 46 3.99 -8.20 0.58
CA ALA A 46 2.74 -8.91 0.33
C ALA A 46 2.66 -10.20 1.16
N GLU A 47 3.76 -10.95 1.24
CA GLU A 47 3.83 -12.16 2.08
C GLU A 47 3.69 -11.82 3.56
N ALA A 48 4.38 -10.79 4.04
CA ALA A 48 4.37 -10.40 5.44
C ALA A 48 3.04 -9.78 5.91
N HIS A 49 2.40 -8.96 5.08
CA HIS A 49 1.23 -8.15 5.49
C HIS A 49 -0.10 -8.67 4.97
N ARG A 50 -0.07 -9.60 4.00
CA ARG A 50 -1.27 -10.23 3.41
C ARG A 50 -2.33 -9.18 3.03
N PRO A 51 -2.01 -8.23 2.13
CA PRO A 51 -2.96 -7.21 1.68
C PRO A 51 -4.09 -7.86 0.85
N ASP A 52 -5.25 -7.21 0.81
CA ASP A 52 -6.37 -7.61 -0.05
C ASP A 52 -6.14 -7.18 -1.50
N VAL A 53 -5.50 -6.02 -1.67
CA VAL A 53 -5.17 -5.41 -2.97
C VAL A 53 -3.72 -4.91 -2.94
N ALA A 54 -2.98 -5.18 -4.01
CA ALA A 54 -1.69 -4.57 -4.27
C ALA A 54 -1.81 -3.63 -5.47
N VAL A 55 -1.37 -2.39 -5.31
CA VAL A 55 -1.25 -1.40 -6.38
C VAL A 55 0.24 -1.28 -6.71
N LEU A 56 0.57 -1.54 -7.97
CA LEU A 56 1.94 -1.53 -8.50
C LEU A 56 2.00 -0.50 -9.64
N ASP A 57 3.06 0.31 -9.65
CA ASP A 57 3.52 1.08 -10.81
C ASP A 57 4.11 0.16 -11.90
#